data_AF-A0A9X7RYC9-F1
#
_entry.id   AF-A0A9X7RYC9-F1
#
_cell.length_a   1.000
_cell.length_b   1.000
_cell.length_c   1.000
_cell.angle_alpha   90.00
_cell.angle_beta   90.00
_cell.angle_gamma   90.00
#
_symmetry.space_group_name_H-M   'P 1'
#
loop_
_entity.id
_entity.type
_entity.pdbx_description
1 polymer ?
#
loop_
_entity_poly.entity_id
_entity_poly.type
_entity_poly.pdbx_seq_one_letter_code
_entity_poly.pdbx_strand_id
1 'polypeptide(L)'
;MSDFFATIKYYIENPSELPKKEGWGSDSDHGKQGNKDISNTYQPGVEPVGEAKEPSPTKEELLDEEEKPEVEEDGYDKLMSTLAQQYGLEVKEVQSRLANIALTYGISLESFDYKDTIIFTANGRTIHYDIRNMKEVIS
;
A
#
# COMPACT_ATOMS: atom_id res chain seq x y z
N MET A 1 15.93 -18.10 7.66
CA MET A 1 16.22 -16.67 7.87
C MET A 1 17.70 -16.36 8.19
N SER A 2 18.51 -17.31 8.65
CA SER A 2 19.96 -17.12 8.91
C SER A 2 20.77 -16.73 7.67
N ASP A 3 20.39 -17.28 6.52
CA ASP A 3 21.22 -17.21 5.31
C ASP A 3 21.25 -15.79 4.73
N PHE A 4 20.17 -15.03 4.89
CA PHE A 4 20.11 -13.62 4.51
C PHE A 4 21.11 -12.76 5.30
N PHE A 5 21.12 -12.91 6.63
CA PHE A 5 22.05 -12.19 7.49
C PHE A 5 23.51 -12.63 7.25
N ALA A 6 23.74 -13.90 6.94
CA ALA A 6 25.06 -14.40 6.57
C ALA A 6 25.59 -13.75 5.28
N THR A 7 24.74 -13.63 4.26
CA THR A 7 25.09 -12.95 3.00
C THR A 7 25.38 -11.47 3.21
N ILE A 8 24.58 -10.76 4.00
CA ILE A 8 24.83 -9.35 4.33
C ILE A 8 26.18 -9.20 5.05
N LYS A 9 26.41 -10.02 6.08
CA LYS A 9 27.67 -10.00 6.84
C LYS A 9 28.88 -10.24 5.93
N TYR A 10 28.76 -11.19 5.02
CA TYR A 10 29.80 -11.50 4.05
C TYR A 10 30.20 -10.29 3.19
N TYR A 11 29.25 -9.52 2.68
CA TYR A 11 29.55 -8.33 1.88
C TYR A 11 30.07 -7.15 2.70
N ILE A 12 29.71 -7.05 3.98
CA ILE A 12 30.30 -6.08 4.91
C ILE A 12 31.79 -6.38 5.13
N GLU A 13 32.13 -7.66 5.29
CA GLU A 13 33.52 -8.11 5.46
C GLU A 13 34.32 -8.09 4.14
N ASN A 14 33.64 -8.16 2.99
CA ASN A 14 34.25 -8.24 1.66
C ASN A 14 33.72 -7.14 0.71
N PRO A 15 33.98 -5.85 0.98
CA PRO A 15 33.46 -4.74 0.16
C PRO A 15 33.96 -4.77 -1.29
N SER A 16 35.10 -5.42 -1.55
CA SER A 16 35.63 -5.60 -2.92
C SER A 16 34.82 -6.57 -3.79
N GLU A 17 33.99 -7.40 -3.16
CA GLU A 17 33.13 -8.40 -3.82
C GLU A 17 31.70 -7.90 -4.04
N LEU A 18 31.40 -6.65 -3.66
CA LEU A 18 30.15 -6.01 -4.04
C LEU A 18 29.96 -6.11 -5.56
N PRO A 19 28.74 -6.38 -6.04
CA PRO A 19 28.45 -6.37 -7.47
C PRO A 19 28.84 -4.99 -8.04
N LYS A 20 29.90 -4.96 -8.83
CA LYS A 20 30.49 -3.73 -9.41
C LYS A 20 29.69 -3.18 -10.59
N LYS A 21 28.59 -3.84 -10.95
CA LYS A 21 27.72 -3.44 -12.05
C LYS A 21 26.69 -2.47 -11.47
N GLU A 22 26.71 -1.22 -11.94
CA GLU A 22 25.64 -0.28 -11.67
C GLU A 22 24.34 -0.76 -12.33
N GLY A 23 23.28 -0.85 -11.53
CA GLY A 23 21.93 -1.18 -11.98
C GLY A 23 21.51 -2.63 -11.76
N TRP A 24 20.20 -2.81 -11.63
CA TRP A 24 19.54 -4.11 -11.69
C TRP A 24 19.14 -4.42 -13.14
N GLY A 25 19.42 -5.63 -13.63
CA GLY A 25 18.64 -6.20 -14.73
C GLY A 25 19.03 -5.86 -16.19
N SER A 26 20.32 -5.74 -16.54
CA SER A 26 20.69 -5.69 -17.97
C SER A 26 20.74 -7.07 -18.66
N ASP A 27 20.50 -8.16 -17.92
CA ASP A 27 20.59 -9.54 -18.45
C ASP A 27 19.26 -9.99 -19.04
N SER A 28 18.21 -9.17 -18.92
CA SER A 28 16.94 -9.40 -19.61
C SER A 28 17.18 -9.35 -21.12
N ASP A 29 16.75 -10.38 -21.85
CA ASP A 29 16.79 -10.47 -23.31
C ASP A 29 15.79 -9.50 -23.98
N HIS A 30 15.20 -8.59 -23.21
CA HIS A 30 14.20 -7.63 -23.64
C HIS A 30 14.87 -6.52 -24.47
N GLY A 31 15.22 -6.86 -25.72
CA GLY A 31 15.86 -5.94 -26.66
C GLY A 31 16.94 -6.57 -27.55
N LYS A 32 17.30 -7.85 -27.38
CA LYS A 32 18.19 -8.49 -28.36
C LYS A 32 17.40 -8.76 -29.63
N GLN A 33 17.82 -8.13 -30.73
CA GLN A 33 17.36 -8.42 -32.09
C GLN A 33 17.93 -9.78 -32.53
N GLY A 34 17.57 -10.85 -31.83
CA GLY A 34 17.65 -12.21 -32.33
C GLY A 34 16.40 -12.45 -33.14
N ASN A 35 16.58 -12.77 -34.42
CA ASN A 35 15.55 -13.21 -35.36
C ASN A 35 14.67 -14.28 -34.70
N LYS A 36 13.50 -13.88 -34.19
CA LYS A 36 12.48 -14.79 -33.64
C LYS A 36 11.36 -14.78 -34.66
N ASP A 37 11.22 -15.90 -35.38
CA ASP A 37 10.05 -16.21 -36.19
C ASP A 37 8.79 -15.80 -35.42
N ILE A 38 8.12 -14.75 -35.91
CA ILE A 38 6.93 -14.13 -35.30
C ILE A 38 5.67 -15.01 -35.47
N SER A 39 5.83 -16.31 -35.67
CA SER A 39 4.70 -17.23 -35.92
C SER A 39 3.88 -17.57 -34.68
N ASN A 40 4.35 -17.22 -33.48
CA ASN A 40 3.64 -17.48 -32.22
C ASN A 40 3.37 -16.19 -31.43
N THR A 41 2.79 -15.18 -32.10
CA THR A 41 2.14 -14.07 -31.38
C THR A 41 0.65 -14.41 -31.23
N TYR A 42 0.18 -14.60 -30.01
CA TYR A 42 -1.25 -14.72 -29.73
C TYR A 42 -1.95 -13.40 -30.03
N GLN A 43 -3.06 -13.46 -30.77
CA GLN A 43 -3.85 -12.28 -31.10
C GLN A 43 -4.52 -11.72 -29.84
N PRO A 44 -4.49 -10.40 -29.59
CA PRO A 44 -5.21 -9.80 -28.49
C PRO A 44 -6.72 -10.06 -28.66
N GLY A 45 -7.33 -10.75 -27.69
CA GLY A 45 -8.76 -11.08 -27.69
C GLY A 45 -9.09 -12.57 -27.83
N VAL A 46 -8.10 -13.47 -27.86
CA VAL A 46 -8.32 -14.91 -27.80
C VAL A 46 -7.75 -15.45 -26.50
N GLU A 47 -8.62 -15.84 -25.57
CA GLU A 47 -8.21 -16.57 -24.37
C GLU A 47 -7.76 -17.99 -24.75
N PRO A 48 -6.69 -18.54 -24.16
CA PRO A 48 -6.28 -19.91 -24.41
C PRO A 48 -7.32 -20.87 -23.85
N VAL A 49 -7.88 -21.74 -24.70
CA VAL A 49 -8.69 -22.89 -24.26
C VAL A 49 -7.73 -23.93 -23.67
N GLY A 50 -7.49 -23.84 -22.37
CA GLY A 50 -6.85 -24.88 -21.58
C GLY A 50 -7.90 -25.83 -21.02
N GLU A 51 -7.83 -27.10 -21.42
CA GLU A 51 -8.65 -28.19 -20.92
C GLU A 51 -8.67 -28.29 -19.38
N ALA A 52 -9.85 -28.63 -18.87
CA ALA A 52 -10.19 -28.70 -17.46
C ALA A 52 -9.34 -29.68 -16.66
N LYS A 53 -9.00 -29.28 -15.43
CA LYS A 53 -9.40 -29.93 -14.17
C LYS A 53 -8.59 -29.33 -13.02
N GLU A 54 -9.21 -28.49 -12.19
CA GLU A 54 -8.96 -28.51 -10.75
C GLU A 54 -10.26 -28.15 -10.01
N PRO A 55 -10.55 -28.82 -8.88
CA PRO A 55 -11.80 -28.65 -8.15
C PRO A 55 -11.84 -27.30 -7.44
N SER A 56 -12.99 -26.65 -7.51
CA SER A 56 -13.36 -25.53 -6.64
C SER A 56 -13.21 -25.91 -5.16
N PRO A 57 -12.68 -25.00 -4.33
CA PRO A 57 -13.20 -24.78 -3.00
C PRO A 57 -13.84 -23.40 -2.95
N THR A 58 -15.16 -23.46 -2.81
CA THR A 58 -15.98 -22.74 -1.84
C THR A 58 -15.36 -21.50 -1.18
N LYS A 59 -16.06 -20.39 -1.40
CA LYS A 59 -16.26 -19.26 -0.51
C LYS A 59 -16.26 -19.67 0.97
N GLU A 60 -15.18 -19.39 1.69
CA GLU A 60 -15.14 -19.38 3.15
C GLU A 60 -14.04 -18.40 3.61
N GLU A 61 -14.51 -17.33 4.25
CA GLU A 61 -13.88 -16.56 5.32
C GLU A 61 -12.34 -16.55 5.36
N LEU A 62 -11.74 -15.63 4.59
CA LEU A 62 -10.46 -15.05 4.98
C LEU A 62 -10.72 -14.01 6.07
N LEU A 63 -11.00 -14.50 7.27
CA LEU A 63 -10.67 -13.77 8.49
C LEU A 63 -9.14 -13.74 8.51
N ASP A 64 -8.58 -12.66 7.95
CA ASP A 64 -7.19 -12.27 8.17
C ASP A 64 -6.99 -12.18 9.68
N GLU A 65 -6.48 -13.25 10.28
CA GLU A 65 -5.69 -13.14 11.49
C GLU A 65 -4.40 -12.43 11.09
N GLU A 66 -4.49 -11.09 11.00
CA GLU A 66 -3.36 -10.18 10.96
C GLU A 66 -2.48 -10.51 12.17
N GLU A 67 -1.43 -11.29 11.91
CA GLU A 67 -0.27 -11.48 12.76
C GLU A 67 0.25 -10.09 13.10
N LYS A 68 -0.23 -9.56 14.22
CA LYS A 68 0.03 -8.23 14.74
C LYS A 68 1.56 -8.07 14.83
N PRO A 69 2.22 -7.36 13.91
CA PRO A 69 3.60 -7.04 14.15
C PRO A 69 3.59 -6.15 15.39
N GLU A 70 4.46 -6.43 16.35
CA GLU A 70 4.82 -5.46 17.38
C GLU A 70 5.57 -4.32 16.67
N VAL A 71 4.82 -3.51 15.92
CA VAL A 71 5.31 -2.25 15.38
C VAL A 71 5.48 -1.37 16.59
N GLU A 72 6.69 -0.83 16.77
CA GLU A 72 6.86 0.33 17.64
C GLU A 72 5.73 1.30 17.29
N GLU A 73 4.88 1.67 18.26
CA GLU A 73 3.70 2.50 17.99
C GLU A 73 4.15 3.80 17.30
N ASP A 74 4.11 3.78 15.97
CA ASP A 74 4.46 4.91 15.13
C ASP A 74 3.49 6.03 15.51
N GLY A 75 3.95 7.27 15.47
CA GLY A 75 3.15 8.41 15.91
C GLY A 75 1.75 8.48 15.26
N TYR A 76 1.61 7.86 14.09
CA TYR A 76 0.34 7.66 13.39
C TYR A 76 -0.65 6.75 14.14
N ASP A 77 -0.24 5.58 14.62
CA ASP A 77 -1.14 4.63 15.28
C ASP A 77 -1.66 5.19 16.61
N LYS A 78 -0.79 5.89 17.35
CA LYS A 78 -1.20 6.64 18.55
C LYS A 78 -2.23 7.70 18.22
N LEU A 79 -2.00 8.47 17.16
CA LEU A 79 -2.93 9.52 16.72
C LEU A 79 -4.28 8.93 16.29
N MET A 80 -4.29 7.81 15.57
CA MET A 80 -5.54 7.17 15.17
C MET A 80 -6.28 6.59 16.38
N SER A 81 -5.57 6.04 17.37
CA SER A 81 -6.14 5.56 18.62
C SER A 81 -6.73 6.68 19.48
N THR A 82 -6.03 7.83 19.61
CA THR A 82 -6.55 8.98 20.36
C THR A 82 -7.77 9.60 19.67
N LEU A 83 -7.77 9.71 18.35
CA LEU A 83 -8.95 10.13 17.60
C LEU A 83 -10.11 9.13 17.76
N ALA A 84 -9.85 7.83 17.65
CA ALA A 84 -10.86 6.81 17.90
C ALA A 84 -11.52 6.99 19.28
N GLN A 85 -10.71 7.21 20.33
CA GLN A 85 -11.22 7.49 21.68
C GLN A 85 -11.98 8.82 21.78
N GLN A 86 -11.47 9.90 21.18
CA GLN A 86 -12.08 11.23 21.22
C GLN A 86 -13.45 11.26 20.53
N TYR A 87 -13.62 10.50 19.44
CA TYR A 87 -14.85 10.48 18.66
C TYR A 87 -15.73 9.26 18.96
N GLY A 88 -15.29 8.33 19.81
CA GLY A 88 -16.03 7.12 20.18
C GLY A 88 -16.21 6.14 19.02
N LEU A 89 -15.24 6.10 18.11
CA LEU A 89 -15.24 5.27 16.90
C LEU A 89 -14.14 4.21 16.98
N GLU A 90 -14.20 3.20 16.12
CA GLU A 90 -13.08 2.26 15.96
C GLU A 90 -11.93 2.90 15.17
N VAL A 91 -10.69 2.47 15.42
CA VAL A 91 -9.49 2.94 14.69
C VAL A 91 -9.65 2.78 13.17
N LYS A 92 -10.11 1.61 12.71
CA LYS A 92 -10.34 1.32 11.28
C LYS A 92 -11.39 2.26 10.66
N GLU A 93 -12.41 2.61 11.43
CA GLU A 93 -13.47 3.52 10.99
C GLU A 93 -12.95 4.95 10.86
N VAL A 94 -12.15 5.43 11.82
CA VAL A 94 -11.50 6.74 11.74
C VAL A 94 -10.58 6.82 10.53
N GLN A 95 -9.73 5.83 10.32
CA GLN A 95 -8.83 5.76 9.16
C GLN A 95 -9.60 5.79 7.84
N SER A 96 -10.66 4.99 7.72
CA SER A 96 -11.50 4.94 6.52
C SER A 96 -12.19 6.27 6.23
N ARG A 97 -12.69 6.95 7.27
CA ARG A 97 -13.33 8.27 7.14
C ARG A 97 -12.33 9.34 6.71
N LEU A 98 -11.16 9.39 7.34
CA LEU A 98 -10.08 10.31 6.96
C LEU A 98 -9.61 10.09 5.53
N ALA A 99 -9.43 8.82 5.12
CA ALA A 99 -9.09 8.46 3.74
C ALA A 99 -10.16 8.93 2.74
N ASN A 100 -11.45 8.71 3.05
CA ASN A 100 -12.54 9.19 2.20
C ASN A 100 -12.57 10.71 2.05
N ILE A 101 -12.31 11.46 3.14
CA ILE A 101 -12.22 12.93 3.09
C ILE A 101 -11.04 13.33 2.21
N ALA A 102 -9.86 12.76 2.43
CA ALA A 102 -8.66 13.02 1.63
C ALA A 102 -8.93 12.80 0.13
N LEU A 103 -9.58 11.70 -0.24
CA LEU A 103 -9.94 11.39 -1.62
C LEU A 103 -10.99 12.35 -2.19
N THR A 104 -12.01 12.70 -1.40
CA THR A 104 -13.11 13.60 -1.83
C THR A 104 -12.59 15.00 -2.15
N TYR A 105 -11.68 15.52 -1.33
CA TYR A 105 -11.14 16.87 -1.49
C TYR A 105 -9.80 16.90 -2.25
N GLY A 106 -9.23 15.74 -2.58
CA GLY A 106 -7.96 15.63 -3.32
C GLY A 106 -6.75 16.13 -2.54
N ILE A 107 -6.73 15.88 -1.23
CA ILE A 107 -5.70 16.37 -0.29
C ILE A 107 -5.03 15.20 0.45
N SER A 108 -3.82 15.43 0.97
CA SER A 108 -3.10 14.42 1.76
C SER A 108 -3.57 14.39 3.22
N LEU A 109 -3.46 13.24 3.88
CA LEU A 109 -3.74 13.10 5.32
C LEU A 109 -2.86 13.98 6.20
N GLU A 110 -1.68 14.38 5.71
CA GLU A 110 -0.76 15.31 6.39
C GLU A 110 -1.28 16.75 6.41
N SER A 111 -2.20 17.10 5.52
CA SER A 111 -2.80 18.44 5.46
C SER A 111 -3.89 18.66 6.52
N PHE A 112 -4.25 17.61 7.25
CA PHE A 112 -5.26 17.64 8.30
C PHE A 112 -4.68 18.15 9.61
N ASP A 113 -5.37 19.12 10.20
CA ASP A 113 -5.16 19.58 11.57
C ASP A 113 -6.18 18.89 12.49
N TYR A 114 -5.68 18.01 13.34
CA TYR A 114 -6.44 17.14 14.23
C TYR A 114 -6.69 17.84 15.58
N LYS A 115 -7.66 18.75 15.60
CA LYS A 115 -8.11 19.44 16.83
C LYS A 115 -9.46 18.88 17.29
N ASP A 116 -10.45 19.74 17.45
CA ASP A 116 -11.81 19.37 17.88
C ASP A 116 -12.66 18.89 16.68
N THR A 117 -12.39 19.48 15.51
CA THR A 117 -12.83 19.03 14.18
C THR A 117 -11.60 18.87 13.31
N ILE A 118 -11.71 18.08 12.23
CA ILE A 118 -10.63 17.99 11.24
C ILE A 118 -10.65 19.28 10.41
N ILE A 119 -9.57 20.04 10.47
CA ILE A 119 -9.44 21.29 9.71
C ILE A 119 -8.47 21.06 8.58
N PHE A 120 -8.85 21.44 7.36
CA PHE A 120 -7.98 21.32 6.20
C PHE A 120 -8.27 22.42 5.18
N THR A 121 -7.33 22.63 4.27
CA THR A 121 -7.51 23.57 3.16
C THR A 121 -7.68 22.81 1.86
N ALA A 122 -8.83 22.94 1.21
CA ALA A 122 -9.10 22.38 -0.11
C ALA A 122 -9.62 23.47 -1.03
N ASN A 123 -9.16 23.50 -2.28
CA ASN A 123 -9.59 24.47 -3.29
C ASN A 123 -9.49 25.95 -2.82
N GLY A 124 -8.49 26.26 -1.99
CA GLY A 124 -8.27 27.60 -1.44
C GLY A 124 -9.24 28.03 -0.34
N ARG A 125 -10.03 27.11 0.21
CA ARG A 125 -10.93 27.36 1.35
C ARG A 125 -10.56 26.48 2.53
N THR A 126 -10.61 27.04 3.73
CA THR A 126 -10.48 26.28 4.97
C THR A 126 -11.82 25.65 5.29
N ILE A 127 -11.82 24.33 5.44
CA ILE A 127 -13.01 23.52 5.72
C ILE A 127 -12.82 22.91 7.10
N HIS A 128 -13.87 22.99 7.92
CA HIS A 128 -13.96 22.32 9.21
C HIS A 128 -14.88 21.12 9.02
N TYR A 129 -14.39 19.92 9.33
CA TYR A 129 -15.10 18.69 9.04
C TYR A 129 -15.26 17.86 10.31
N ASP A 130 -16.50 17.49 10.61
CA ASP A 130 -16.82 16.61 11.72
C ASP A 130 -16.86 15.16 11.23
N ILE A 131 -15.88 14.37 11.69
CA ILE A 131 -15.75 12.96 11.35
C ILE A 131 -16.81 12.08 12.03
N ARG A 132 -17.50 12.50 13.10
CA ARG A 132 -18.62 11.73 13.68
C ARG A 132 -19.80 11.70 12.72
N ASN A 133 -20.16 12.88 12.23
CA ASN A 133 -21.36 13.08 11.41
C ASN A 133 -21.08 13.06 9.90
N MET A 134 -19.81 12.98 9.50
CA MET A 134 -19.36 13.03 8.10
C MET A 134 -19.91 14.27 7.37
N LYS A 135 -19.80 15.43 8.01
CA LYS A 135 -20.31 16.70 7.48
C LYS A 135 -19.35 17.84 7.74
N GLU A 136 -19.35 18.79 6.81
CA GLU A 136 -18.75 20.10 7.01
C GLU A 136 -19.51 20.84 8.12
N VAL A 137 -18.77 21.34 9.09
CA VAL A 137 -19.27 22.23 10.13
C VAL A 137 -18.96 23.65 9.70
N ILE A 138 -19.99 24.48 9.58
CA ILE A 138 -19.79 25.90 9.30
C ILE A 138 -19.44 26.56 10.63
N SER A 139 -18.22 27.09 10.73
CA SER A 139 -17.81 27.94 11.85
C SER A 139 -18.39 29.34 11.74
#